data_AF-A0AAV1NHH6-F1
#
_entry.id   AF-A0AAV1NHH6-F1
#
_cell.length_a   1.000
_cell.length_b   1.000
_cell.length_c   1.000
_cell.angle_alpha   90.00
_cell.angle_beta   90.00
_cell.angle_gamma   90.00
#
_symmetry.space_group_name_H-M   'P 1'
#
loop_
_entity.id
_entity.type
_entity.pdbx_description
1 polymer ?
#
loop_
_entity_poly.entity_id
_entity_poly.type
_entity_poly.pdbx_seq_one_letter_code
_entity_poly.pdbx_strand_id
1 'polypeptide(L)'
;MNLIAVLLVICLPQCCQSGHLLRFLTFCQKDVPADGQYDIEFDGDQLLFVDPVTYQTVQRLPEFAEQWTPDPGLAQDTYVSLGTCKYNIPRAIKGENHPPEVIVSPTSLIYPRQEMEPGVPNILICFVNYFHPPRVEITWTKNGLLVDQSEVSQTQYYSNEDFSFRISSYLSFTPEEGDFYSCSVDHISLQEPLTRIWEVDVHTDQQVVETAVCVCGVTLGLIGVVTGLWFILKANKSCQA
;
A
#
# COMPACT_ATOMS: atom_id res chain seq x y z
N MET A 1 -61.71 -27.04 -5.73
CA MET A 1 -60.87 -26.25 -4.81
C MET A 1 -59.49 -26.87 -4.79
N ASN A 2 -58.57 -26.36 -5.62
CA ASN A 2 -57.18 -26.84 -5.64
C ASN A 2 -56.39 -25.96 -4.66
N LEU A 3 -55.99 -26.52 -3.52
CA LEU A 3 -55.06 -25.85 -2.60
C LEU A 3 -53.65 -25.91 -3.20
N ILE A 4 -53.12 -24.75 -3.58
CA ILE A 4 -51.69 -24.59 -3.89
C ILE A 4 -50.99 -24.37 -2.55
N ALA A 5 -50.22 -25.37 -2.11
CA ALA A 5 -49.33 -25.23 -0.96
C ALA A 5 -48.11 -24.40 -1.38
N VAL A 6 -48.10 -23.12 -1.01
CA VAL A 6 -46.92 -22.26 -1.16
C VAL A 6 -45.98 -22.57 -0.01
N LEU A 7 -44.92 -23.33 -0.28
CA LEU A 7 -43.84 -23.57 0.67
C LEU A 7 -43.01 -22.29 0.80
N LEU A 8 -43.21 -21.55 1.88
CA LEU A 8 -42.44 -20.35 2.18
C LEU A 8 -41.11 -20.79 2.81
N VAL A 9 -40.07 -20.92 1.99
CA VAL A 9 -38.70 -21.20 2.47
C VAL A 9 -38.16 -19.92 3.10
N ILE A 10 -38.28 -19.81 4.42
CA ILE A 10 -37.62 -18.77 5.20
C ILE A 10 -36.17 -19.22 5.37
N CYS A 11 -35.28 -18.79 4.46
CA CYS A 11 -33.84 -18.82 4.70
C CYS A 11 -33.55 -17.83 5.83
N LEU A 12 -33.48 -18.33 7.07
CA LEU A 12 -32.85 -17.58 8.15
C LEU A 12 -31.40 -17.30 7.72
N PRO A 13 -30.91 -16.06 7.81
CA PRO A 13 -29.52 -15.77 7.52
C PRO A 13 -28.71 -16.59 8.50
N GLN A 14 -28.04 -17.61 7.99
CA GLN A 14 -27.02 -18.35 8.71
C GLN A 14 -26.05 -17.27 9.16
N CYS A 15 -25.95 -17.06 10.47
CA CYS A 15 -25.04 -16.08 11.04
C CYS A 15 -23.65 -16.45 10.53
N CYS A 16 -23.14 -15.73 9.54
CA CYS A 16 -21.77 -15.90 9.08
C CYS A 16 -20.88 -15.48 10.25
N GLN A 17 -20.48 -16.43 11.09
CA GLN A 17 -19.35 -16.22 11.99
C GLN A 17 -18.13 -16.07 11.09
N SER A 18 -17.70 -14.83 10.86
CA SER A 18 -16.37 -14.56 10.33
C SER A 18 -15.37 -15.09 11.34
N GLY A 19 -14.59 -16.10 10.95
CA GLY A 19 -13.42 -16.49 11.72
C GLY A 19 -12.36 -15.41 11.57
N HIS A 20 -11.68 -15.07 12.67
CA HIS A 20 -10.50 -14.22 12.67
C HIS A 20 -9.25 -15.09 12.80
N LEU A 21 -8.16 -14.67 12.19
CA LEU A 21 -6.88 -15.39 12.19
C LEU A 21 -5.85 -14.62 13.00
N LEU A 22 -5.43 -15.20 14.13
CA LEU A 22 -4.29 -14.72 14.91
C LEU A 22 -3.07 -15.59 14.59
N ARG A 23 -2.00 -15.00 14.05
CA ARG A 23 -0.75 -15.71 13.68
C ARG A 23 0.37 -15.30 14.61
N PHE A 24 1.15 -16.28 15.04
CA PHE A 24 2.42 -16.10 15.74
C PHE A 24 3.50 -16.63 14.81
N LEU A 25 4.35 -15.75 14.30
CA LEU A 25 5.32 -16.08 13.28
C LEU A 25 6.72 -15.96 13.88
N THR A 26 7.51 -17.01 13.74
CA THR A 26 8.95 -16.99 14.03
C THR A 26 9.68 -17.23 12.73
N PHE A 27 10.50 -16.26 12.33
CA PHE A 27 11.38 -16.37 11.18
C PHE A 27 12.84 -16.37 11.62
N CYS A 28 13.66 -17.18 10.96
CA CYS A 28 15.11 -17.07 11.00
C CYS A 28 15.67 -17.69 9.70
N GLN A 29 16.83 -17.21 9.25
CA GLN A 29 17.58 -17.83 8.14
C GLN A 29 18.99 -18.19 8.61
N LYS A 30 19.68 -18.95 7.76
CA LYS A 30 21.04 -19.41 8.00
C LYS A 30 22.02 -18.26 7.78
N ASP A 31 23.07 -18.21 8.60
CA ASP A 31 24.26 -17.37 8.38
C ASP A 31 24.03 -15.85 8.31
N VAL A 32 22.88 -15.34 8.75
CA VAL A 32 22.62 -13.91 8.92
C VAL A 32 22.45 -13.63 10.43
N PRO A 33 23.37 -12.90 11.06
CA PRO A 33 23.22 -12.52 12.47
C PRO A 33 22.08 -11.50 12.65
N ALA A 34 21.33 -11.60 13.76
CA ALA A 34 20.33 -10.61 14.20
C ALA A 34 19.13 -10.33 13.27
N ASP A 35 18.80 -11.26 12.38
CA ASP A 35 17.72 -11.17 11.39
C ASP A 35 16.48 -12.00 11.72
N GLY A 36 16.49 -12.60 12.91
CA GLY A 36 15.34 -13.35 13.39
C GLY A 36 14.16 -12.40 13.54
N GLN A 37 12.94 -12.90 13.34
CA GLN A 37 11.74 -12.11 13.60
C GLN A 37 10.78 -12.93 14.43
N TYR A 38 10.06 -12.23 15.31
CA TYR A 38 8.96 -12.78 16.07
C TYR A 38 7.81 -11.78 16.04
N ASP A 39 6.74 -12.16 15.36
CA ASP A 39 5.64 -11.27 15.01
C ASP A 39 4.31 -11.87 15.42
N ILE A 40 3.40 -11.00 15.86
CA ILE A 40 2.00 -11.34 16.09
C ILE A 40 1.14 -10.53 15.13
N GLU A 41 0.35 -11.23 14.32
CA GLU A 41 -0.53 -10.66 13.31
C GLU A 41 -1.98 -11.05 13.57
N PHE A 42 -2.91 -10.15 13.25
CA PHE A 42 -4.35 -10.37 13.30
C PHE A 42 -4.97 -10.01 11.94
N ASP A 43 -5.64 -10.97 11.31
CA ASP A 43 -6.26 -10.85 9.98
C ASP A 43 -5.32 -10.29 8.88
N GLY A 44 -4.03 -10.59 9.01
CA GLY A 44 -3.00 -10.17 8.05
C GLY A 44 -2.36 -8.81 8.35
N ASP A 45 -2.77 -8.13 9.42
CA ASP A 45 -2.15 -6.90 9.92
C ASP A 45 -1.30 -7.18 11.15
N GLN A 46 -0.11 -6.60 11.23
CA GLN A 46 0.76 -6.76 12.39
C GLN A 46 0.22 -5.98 13.60
N LEU A 47 0.11 -6.67 14.73
CA LEU A 47 -0.19 -6.05 16.02
C LEU A 47 1.10 -5.58 16.72
N LEU A 48 2.10 -6.45 16.77
CA LEU A 48 3.39 -6.19 17.41
C LEU A 48 4.49 -7.05 16.79
N PHE A 49 5.73 -6.66 17.07
CA PHE A 49 6.90 -7.52 16.96
C PHE A 49 7.72 -7.49 18.25
N VAL A 50 8.62 -8.44 18.40
CA VAL A 50 9.64 -8.42 19.45
C VAL A 50 11.00 -8.24 18.78
N ASP A 51 11.69 -7.16 19.14
CA ASP A 51 13.03 -6.88 18.60
C ASP A 51 13.97 -8.07 18.92
N PRO A 52 14.57 -8.70 17.91
CA PRO A 52 15.29 -9.98 18.08
C PRO A 52 16.62 -9.85 18.81
N VAL A 53 17.08 -8.62 19.08
CA VAL A 53 18.36 -8.32 19.73
C VAL A 53 18.14 -7.90 21.18
N THR A 54 17.24 -6.95 21.38
CA THR A 54 16.92 -6.34 22.68
C THR A 54 15.79 -7.08 23.41
N TYR A 55 15.02 -7.90 22.70
CA TYR A 55 13.81 -8.58 23.19
C TYR A 55 12.74 -7.61 23.69
N GLN A 56 12.78 -6.37 23.23
CA GLN A 56 11.75 -5.38 23.53
C GLN A 56 10.54 -5.61 22.62
N THR A 57 9.36 -5.68 23.22
CA THR A 57 8.10 -5.72 22.47
C THR A 57 7.78 -4.32 21.93
N VAL A 58 7.53 -4.24 20.63
CA VAL A 58 7.18 -3.02 19.91
C VAL A 58 5.82 -3.21 19.24
N GLN A 59 4.83 -2.43 19.68
CA GLN A 59 3.51 -2.42 19.05
C GLN A 59 3.57 -1.64 17.74
N ARG A 60 2.82 -2.11 16.73
CA ARG A 60 2.87 -1.55 15.38
C ARG A 60 2.37 -0.11 15.31
N LEU A 61 1.36 0.22 16.09
CA LEU A 61 0.74 1.54 16.14
C LEU A 61 0.75 2.10 17.58
N PRO A 62 0.94 3.42 17.76
CA PRO A 62 0.90 4.05 19.07
C PRO A 62 -0.43 3.83 19.79
N GLU A 63 -1.57 3.86 19.07
CA GLU A 63 -2.89 3.66 19.67
C GLU A 63 -3.06 2.27 20.32
N PHE A 64 -2.31 1.26 19.89
CA PHE A 64 -2.35 -0.05 20.52
C PHE A 64 -1.79 -0.01 21.95
N ALA A 65 -0.77 0.82 22.20
CA ALA A 65 -0.18 1.00 23.51
C ALA A 65 -1.14 1.67 24.51
N GLU A 66 -2.13 2.40 24.02
CA GLU A 66 -3.18 3.02 24.85
C GLU A 66 -4.29 2.03 25.20
N GLN A 67 -4.48 0.97 24.41
CA GLN A 67 -5.61 0.04 24.51
C GLN A 67 -5.28 -1.23 25.30
N TRP A 68 -4.07 -1.76 25.16
CA TRP A 68 -3.67 -3.01 25.80
C TRP A 68 -2.16 -3.07 26.02
N THR A 69 -1.78 -3.85 27.02
CA THR A 69 -0.38 -4.13 27.35
C THR A 69 0.00 -5.52 26.84
N PRO A 70 1.09 -5.67 26.07
CA PRO A 70 1.57 -6.98 25.64
C PRO A 70 1.91 -7.90 26.80
N ASP A 71 1.77 -9.21 26.56
CA ASP A 71 2.14 -10.22 27.56
C ASP A 71 3.63 -10.08 27.91
N PRO A 72 3.97 -9.89 29.21
CA PRO A 72 5.36 -9.77 29.64
C PRO A 72 6.22 -11.02 29.35
N GLY A 73 5.60 -12.17 29.08
CA GLY A 73 6.28 -13.41 28.68
C GLY A 73 6.85 -13.41 27.26
N LEU A 74 6.42 -12.49 26.39
CA LEU A 74 6.78 -12.49 24.96
C LEU A 74 8.28 -12.43 24.71
N ALA A 75 9.03 -11.70 25.53
CA ALA A 75 10.48 -11.62 25.42
C ALA A 75 11.14 -13.01 25.59
N GLN A 76 10.68 -13.76 26.60
CA GLN A 76 11.17 -15.11 26.87
C GLN A 76 10.73 -16.10 25.79
N ASP A 77 9.48 -16.02 25.35
CA ASP A 77 8.94 -16.89 24.28
C ASP A 77 9.68 -16.64 22.96
N THR A 78 10.00 -15.38 22.65
CA THR A 78 10.79 -14.98 21.49
C THR A 78 12.20 -15.55 21.57
N TYR A 79 12.87 -15.43 22.71
CA TYR A 79 14.21 -15.98 22.93
C TYR A 79 14.25 -17.50 22.65
N VAL A 80 13.28 -18.24 23.21
CA VAL A 80 13.19 -19.69 23.01
C VAL A 80 12.84 -20.04 21.57
N SER A 81 11.91 -19.32 20.95
CA SER A 81 11.46 -19.57 19.58
C SER A 81 12.57 -19.31 18.56
N LEU A 82 13.26 -18.18 18.66
CA LEU A 82 14.41 -17.86 17.78
C LEU A 82 15.57 -18.83 17.99
N GLY A 83 15.87 -19.18 19.24
CA GLY A 83 16.89 -20.18 19.56
C GLY A 83 16.57 -21.56 18.97
N THR A 84 15.31 -21.98 19.07
CA THR A 84 14.81 -23.24 18.51
C THR A 84 14.84 -23.23 16.98
N CYS A 85 14.42 -22.13 16.36
CA CYS A 85 14.47 -21.93 14.91
C CYS A 85 15.91 -22.11 14.39
N LYS A 86 16.87 -21.35 14.96
CA LYS A 86 18.28 -21.41 14.58
C LYS A 86 18.92 -22.76 14.85
N TYR A 87 18.52 -23.43 15.95
CA TYR A 87 18.96 -24.79 16.26
C TYR A 87 18.46 -25.81 15.22
N ASN A 88 17.23 -25.66 14.72
CA ASN A 88 16.62 -26.63 13.82
C ASN A 88 17.04 -26.49 12.35
N ILE A 89 17.32 -25.28 11.84
CA ILE A 89 17.71 -25.06 10.43
C ILE A 89 18.77 -26.04 9.91
N PRO A 90 19.98 -26.16 10.52
CA PRO A 90 20.99 -27.06 9.99
C PRO A 90 20.60 -28.55 10.06
N ARG A 91 19.71 -28.91 11.00
CA ARG A 91 19.19 -30.28 11.14
C ARG A 91 18.15 -30.58 10.06
N ALA A 92 17.25 -29.64 9.78
CA ALA A 92 16.26 -29.74 8.71
C ALA A 92 16.95 -29.83 7.34
N ILE A 93 17.91 -28.94 7.06
CA ILE A 93 18.72 -28.98 5.83
C ILE A 93 19.36 -30.36 5.64
N LYS A 94 20.00 -30.90 6.69
CA LYS A 94 20.60 -32.22 6.63
C LYS A 94 19.56 -33.34 6.44
N GLY A 95 18.44 -33.27 7.15
CA GLY A 95 17.36 -34.25 7.11
C GLY A 95 16.67 -34.34 5.74
N GLU A 96 16.59 -33.22 5.03
CA GLU A 96 16.01 -33.12 3.68
C GLU A 96 17.07 -33.26 2.56
N ASN A 97 18.28 -33.73 2.89
CA ASN A 97 19.39 -33.91 1.93
C ASN A 97 19.82 -32.62 1.20
N HIS A 98 19.86 -31.49 1.91
CA HIS A 98 20.30 -30.19 1.41
C HIS A 98 19.41 -29.68 0.25
N PRO A 99 18.12 -29.40 0.52
CA PRO A 99 17.24 -28.83 -0.48
C PRO A 99 17.78 -27.47 -0.96
N PRO A 100 17.58 -27.11 -2.24
CA PRO A 100 17.91 -25.78 -2.72
C PRO A 100 17.04 -24.74 -2.01
N GLU A 101 17.57 -23.53 -1.83
CA GLU A 101 16.79 -22.40 -1.35
C GLU A 101 15.73 -22.00 -2.39
N VAL A 102 14.51 -21.78 -1.92
CA VAL A 102 13.43 -21.30 -2.77
C VAL A 102 13.70 -19.84 -3.11
N ILE A 103 13.68 -19.49 -4.40
CA ILE A 103 13.91 -18.13 -4.86
C ILE A 103 12.68 -17.65 -5.62
N VAL A 104 12.08 -16.55 -5.17
CA VAL A 104 10.89 -15.94 -5.75
C VAL A 104 11.15 -14.46 -5.99
N SER A 105 10.90 -14.00 -7.21
CA SER A 105 11.13 -12.60 -7.59
C SER A 105 10.08 -11.65 -7.01
N PRO A 106 10.49 -10.48 -6.50
CA PRO A 106 9.56 -9.49 -5.98
C PRO A 106 8.67 -8.91 -7.07
N THR A 107 7.51 -8.45 -6.63
CA THR A 107 6.74 -7.40 -7.31
C THR A 107 6.89 -6.11 -6.52
N SER A 108 6.81 -4.96 -7.20
CA SER A 108 6.83 -3.66 -6.54
C SER A 108 5.83 -2.69 -7.16
N LEU A 109 5.29 -1.84 -6.29
CA LEU A 109 4.36 -0.77 -6.65
C LEU A 109 4.68 0.49 -5.84
N ILE A 110 4.43 1.64 -6.44
CA ILE A 110 4.72 2.96 -5.88
C ILE A 110 3.43 3.78 -5.91
N TYR A 111 3.09 4.40 -4.77
CA TYR A 111 1.87 5.21 -4.63
C TYR A 111 2.00 6.19 -3.48
N PRO A 112 1.31 7.34 -3.54
CA PRO A 112 1.29 8.29 -2.44
C PRO A 112 0.34 7.80 -1.34
N ARG A 113 0.63 8.18 -0.09
CA ARG A 113 -0.21 7.85 1.08
C ARG A 113 -1.56 8.55 1.03
N GLN A 114 -1.60 9.77 0.51
CA GLN A 114 -2.79 10.58 0.34
C GLN A 114 -2.91 11.02 -1.12
N GLU A 115 -4.09 11.50 -1.51
CA GLU A 115 -4.27 12.14 -2.82
C GLU A 115 -3.24 13.26 -3.03
N MET A 116 -2.82 13.45 -4.27
CA MET A 116 -1.72 14.35 -4.60
C MET A 116 -2.21 15.79 -4.67
N GLU A 117 -1.63 16.66 -3.84
CA GLU A 117 -1.86 18.09 -3.85
C GLU A 117 -0.51 18.82 -3.98
N PRO A 118 -0.31 19.69 -4.99
CA PRO A 118 0.94 20.42 -5.17
C PRO A 118 1.32 21.27 -3.95
N GLY A 119 2.58 21.18 -3.52
CA GLY A 119 3.10 21.95 -2.39
C GLY A 119 2.66 21.46 -0.99
N VAL A 120 1.82 20.43 -0.90
CA VAL A 120 1.39 19.83 0.38
C VAL A 120 2.24 18.60 0.70
N PRO A 121 2.91 18.53 1.88
CA PRO A 121 3.71 17.38 2.25
C PRO A 121 2.93 16.06 2.21
N ASN A 122 3.54 15.02 1.65
CA ASN A 122 2.97 13.69 1.50
C ASN A 122 4.07 12.63 1.68
N ILE A 123 3.70 11.34 1.60
CA ILE A 123 4.62 10.21 1.72
C ILE A 123 4.43 9.30 0.52
N LEU A 124 5.51 9.02 -0.22
CA LEU A 124 5.52 7.94 -1.21
C LEU A 124 5.80 6.61 -0.51
N ILE A 125 5.04 5.60 -0.91
CA ILE A 125 5.15 4.24 -0.42
C ILE A 125 5.61 3.37 -1.58
N CYS A 126 6.77 2.72 -1.42
CA CYS A 126 7.19 1.62 -2.27
C CYS A 126 6.88 0.32 -1.54
N PHE A 127 5.84 -0.36 -2.00
CA PHE A 127 5.43 -1.66 -1.47
C PHE A 127 6.05 -2.76 -2.33
N VAL A 128 6.82 -3.62 -1.70
CA VAL A 128 7.51 -4.77 -2.31
C VAL A 128 6.90 -6.03 -1.75
N ASN A 129 6.52 -6.98 -2.60
CA ASN A 129 5.73 -8.15 -2.20
C ASN A 129 6.13 -9.41 -2.97
N TYR A 130 5.76 -10.57 -2.44
CA TYR A 130 5.91 -11.90 -3.02
C TYR A 130 7.36 -12.33 -3.28
N PHE A 131 8.31 -11.93 -2.43
CA PHE A 131 9.72 -12.31 -2.60
C PHE A 131 10.18 -13.34 -1.57
N HIS A 132 11.19 -14.12 -1.96
CA HIS A 132 11.92 -15.02 -1.08
C HIS A 132 13.31 -15.25 -1.67
N PRO A 133 14.40 -15.31 -0.88
CA PRO A 133 14.49 -15.06 0.56
C PRO A 133 14.21 -13.59 0.94
N PRO A 134 14.08 -13.23 2.23
CA PRO A 134 13.63 -11.90 2.62
C PRO A 134 14.65 -10.78 2.33
N ARG A 135 15.90 -11.08 2.00
CA ARG A 135 16.91 -10.04 1.81
C ARG A 135 16.65 -9.25 0.53
N VAL A 136 16.22 -8.00 0.68
CA VAL A 136 16.12 -6.99 -0.40
C VAL A 136 16.84 -5.71 -0.02
N GLU A 137 17.29 -4.96 -1.03
CA GLU A 137 17.80 -3.60 -0.86
C GLU A 137 16.90 -2.64 -1.65
N ILE A 138 16.41 -1.58 -0.99
CA ILE A 138 15.50 -0.61 -1.60
C ILE A 138 16.17 0.75 -1.64
N THR A 139 16.27 1.33 -2.82
CA THR A 139 16.88 2.64 -3.06
C THR A 139 15.87 3.59 -3.69
N TRP A 140 15.86 4.84 -3.20
CA TRP A 140 15.04 5.91 -3.74
C TRP A 140 15.88 6.89 -4.56
N THR A 141 15.31 7.36 -5.67
CA THR A 141 15.83 8.54 -6.39
C THR A 141 14.74 9.58 -6.58
N LYS A 142 15.15 10.86 -6.59
CA LYS A 142 14.34 12.01 -7.01
C LYS A 142 15.04 12.64 -8.21
N ASN A 143 14.36 12.75 -9.35
CA ASN A 143 14.91 13.29 -10.60
C ASN A 143 16.24 12.65 -11.02
N GLY A 144 16.37 11.33 -10.78
CA GLY A 144 17.58 10.55 -11.07
C GLY A 144 18.72 10.70 -10.06
N LEU A 145 18.56 11.52 -9.02
CA LEU A 145 19.54 11.68 -7.93
C LEU A 145 19.14 10.85 -6.72
N LEU A 146 20.12 10.20 -6.09
CA LEU A 146 19.90 9.42 -4.86
C LEU A 146 19.35 10.30 -3.75
N VAL A 147 18.31 9.80 -3.07
CA VAL A 147 17.73 10.43 -1.88
C VAL A 147 18.56 10.06 -0.65
N ASP A 148 18.63 10.96 0.33
CA ASP A 148 19.28 10.69 1.61
C ASP A 148 18.53 9.60 2.39
N GLN A 149 19.26 8.63 2.93
CA GLN A 149 18.69 7.52 3.71
C GLN A 149 18.00 8.00 5.00
N SER A 150 18.31 9.19 5.50
CA SER A 150 17.64 9.78 6.67
C SER A 150 16.19 10.22 6.39
N GLU A 151 15.82 10.41 5.13
CA GLU A 151 14.45 10.73 4.70
C GLU A 151 13.61 9.48 4.41
N VAL A 152 14.27 8.32 4.38
CA VAL A 152 13.70 7.03 4.06
C VAL A 152 13.50 6.22 5.35
N SER A 153 12.33 5.60 5.48
CA SER A 153 12.08 4.62 6.54
C SER A 153 11.52 3.34 5.94
N GLN A 154 11.81 2.20 6.55
CA GLN A 154 11.34 0.90 6.08
C GLN A 154 10.63 0.17 7.21
N THR A 155 9.63 -0.64 6.86
CA THR A 155 9.13 -1.65 7.79
C THR A 155 10.13 -2.78 7.92
N GLN A 156 9.95 -3.62 8.94
CA GLN A 156 10.46 -4.97 8.91
C GLN A 156 9.80 -5.81 7.79
N TYR A 157 10.30 -7.03 7.59
CA TYR A 157 9.64 -8.00 6.71
C TYR A 157 8.37 -8.56 7.36
N TYR A 158 7.36 -8.79 6.53
CA TYR A 158 6.12 -9.49 6.88
C TYR A 158 5.98 -10.75 6.06
N SER A 159 5.37 -11.79 6.63
CA SER A 159 5.13 -13.04 5.92
C SER A 159 3.69 -13.10 5.39
N ASN A 160 3.55 -13.33 4.11
CA ASN A 160 2.27 -13.64 3.48
C ASN A 160 1.75 -15.03 3.93
N GLU A 161 0.54 -15.37 3.50
CA GLU A 161 -0.05 -16.69 3.79
C GLU A 161 0.74 -17.85 3.14
N ASP A 162 1.39 -17.58 2.01
CA ASP A 162 2.23 -18.53 1.27
C ASP A 162 3.70 -18.55 1.74
N PHE A 163 4.00 -17.87 2.85
CA PHE A 163 5.34 -17.68 3.42
C PHE A 163 6.31 -16.86 2.56
N SER A 164 5.88 -16.26 1.45
CA SER A 164 6.65 -15.20 0.81
C SER A 164 6.68 -13.95 1.68
N PHE A 165 7.62 -13.04 1.41
CA PHE A 165 7.81 -11.83 2.18
C PHE A 165 7.26 -10.58 1.49
N ARG A 166 6.92 -9.59 2.30
CA ARG A 166 6.60 -8.22 1.88
C ARG A 166 7.27 -7.19 2.81
N ILE A 167 7.56 -6.02 2.27
CA ILE A 167 8.16 -4.88 2.97
C ILE A 167 7.66 -3.58 2.34
N SER A 168 7.52 -2.53 3.15
CA SER A 168 7.21 -1.17 2.67
C SER A 168 8.36 -0.22 2.98
N SER A 169 8.74 0.58 1.99
CA SER A 169 9.68 1.70 2.15
C SER A 169 8.91 3.01 1.95
N TYR A 170 9.15 3.98 2.83
CA TYR A 170 8.46 5.26 2.89
C TYR A 170 9.45 6.39 2.62
N LEU A 171 9.08 7.29 1.73
CA LEU A 171 9.82 8.51 1.43
C LEU A 171 8.93 9.72 1.69
N SER A 172 9.32 10.58 2.63
CA SER A 172 8.66 11.88 2.80
C SER A 172 9.00 12.79 1.62
N PHE A 173 8.02 13.48 1.06
CA PHE A 173 8.24 14.41 -0.05
C PHE A 173 7.18 15.51 -0.08
N THR A 174 7.48 16.59 -0.80
CA THR A 174 6.49 17.60 -1.17
C THR A 174 6.36 17.56 -2.69
N PRO A 175 5.16 17.30 -3.25
CA PRO A 175 4.98 17.22 -4.70
C PRO A 175 5.26 18.57 -5.37
N GLU A 176 6.16 18.57 -6.34
CA GLU A 176 6.41 19.70 -7.24
C GLU A 176 6.17 19.23 -8.68
N GLU A 177 5.53 20.08 -9.49
CA GLU A 177 5.20 19.75 -10.88
C GLU A 177 6.47 19.39 -11.67
N GLY A 178 6.43 18.25 -12.38
CA GLY A 178 7.55 17.75 -13.18
C GLY A 178 8.59 16.94 -12.41
N ASP A 179 8.46 16.82 -11.09
CA ASP A 179 9.27 15.86 -10.33
C ASP A 179 8.88 14.43 -10.67
N PHE A 180 9.89 13.55 -10.69
CA PHE A 180 9.69 12.11 -10.72
C PHE A 180 10.55 11.42 -9.67
N TYR A 181 9.99 10.35 -9.12
CA TYR A 181 10.60 9.54 -8.08
C TYR A 181 10.74 8.12 -8.57
N SER A 182 11.79 7.43 -8.16
CA SER A 182 11.94 6.01 -8.43
C SER A 182 12.23 5.21 -7.18
N CYS A 183 11.60 4.05 -7.07
CA CYS A 183 11.98 3.01 -6.11
C CYS A 183 12.63 1.85 -6.88
N SER A 184 13.89 1.55 -6.57
CA SER A 184 14.63 0.42 -7.13
C SER A 184 14.80 -0.67 -6.07
N VAL A 185 14.41 -1.90 -6.41
CA VAL A 185 14.49 -3.06 -5.51
C VAL A 185 15.53 -4.04 -6.05
N ASP A 186 16.60 -4.26 -5.30
CA ASP A 186 17.57 -5.32 -5.57
C ASP A 186 17.21 -6.60 -4.80
N HIS A 187 17.32 -7.74 -5.47
CA HIS A 187 17.01 -9.06 -4.93
C HIS A 187 17.78 -10.13 -5.70
N ILE A 188 18.19 -11.21 -5.03
CA ILE A 188 19.05 -12.25 -5.61
C ILE A 188 18.47 -12.94 -6.86
N SER A 189 17.16 -12.86 -7.05
CA SER A 189 16.46 -13.44 -8.20
C SER A 189 16.51 -12.55 -9.46
N LEU A 190 16.96 -11.31 -9.32
CA LEU A 190 16.96 -10.30 -10.36
C LEU A 190 18.38 -10.13 -10.92
N GLN A 191 18.49 -9.98 -12.24
CA GLN A 191 19.76 -9.63 -12.89
C GLN A 191 20.06 -8.13 -12.79
N GLU A 192 19.01 -7.32 -12.77
CA GLU A 192 19.05 -5.87 -12.61
C GLU A 192 17.94 -5.45 -11.62
N PRO A 193 18.13 -4.36 -10.86
CA PRO A 193 17.13 -3.92 -9.89
C PRO A 193 15.75 -3.68 -10.52
N LEU A 194 14.70 -4.09 -9.81
CA LEU A 194 13.32 -3.83 -10.22
C LEU A 194 12.95 -2.39 -9.89
N THR A 195 13.02 -1.51 -10.89
CA THR A 195 12.69 -0.09 -10.73
C THR A 195 11.22 0.20 -11.07
N ARG A 196 10.60 1.02 -10.23
CA ARG A 196 9.29 1.66 -10.47
C ARG A 196 9.44 3.16 -10.42
N ILE A 197 8.81 3.85 -11.35
CA ILE A 197 8.83 5.31 -11.46
C ILE A 197 7.43 5.82 -11.11
N TRP A 198 7.38 6.94 -10.38
CA TRP A 198 6.18 7.68 -10.07
C TRP A 198 6.42 9.15 -10.42
N GLU A 199 5.53 9.72 -11.23
CA GLU A 199 5.65 11.08 -11.74
C GLU A 199 4.56 11.96 -11.09
N VAL A 200 4.91 13.20 -10.76
CA VAL A 200 3.95 14.19 -10.26
C VAL A 200 3.19 14.76 -11.46
N ASP A 201 2.02 14.19 -11.75
CA ASP A 201 1.12 14.72 -12.77
C ASP A 201 0.08 15.66 -12.13
N VAL A 202 0.35 16.96 -12.17
CA VAL A 202 -0.62 17.97 -11.79
C VAL A 202 -1.68 17.98 -12.87
N HIS A 203 -2.82 17.33 -12.59
CA HIS A 203 -4.02 17.52 -13.37
C HIS A 203 -4.39 19.00 -13.21
N THR A 204 -3.91 19.82 -14.15
CA THR A 204 -4.45 21.16 -14.34
C THR A 204 -5.92 20.91 -14.57
N ASP A 205 -6.77 21.52 -13.75
CA ASP A 205 -8.21 21.28 -13.69
C ASP A 205 -8.84 21.71 -15.03
N GLN A 206 -8.62 20.89 -16.07
CA GLN A 206 -8.97 21.14 -17.45
C GLN A 206 -10.49 21.20 -17.57
N GLN A 207 -11.16 20.54 -16.62
CA GLN A 207 -12.59 20.61 -16.38
C GLN A 207 -13.05 22.03 -16.01
N VAL A 208 -12.27 22.81 -15.24
CA VAL A 208 -12.59 24.22 -14.92
C VAL A 208 -12.46 25.09 -16.15
N VAL A 209 -11.40 24.90 -16.95
CA VAL A 209 -11.20 25.64 -18.21
C VAL A 209 -12.30 25.32 -19.22
N GLU A 210 -12.63 24.03 -19.41
CA GLU A 210 -13.66 23.58 -20.33
C GLU A 210 -15.06 24.05 -19.89
N THR A 211 -15.35 24.00 -18.58
CA THR A 211 -16.60 24.54 -18.02
C THR A 211 -16.68 26.05 -18.23
N ALA A 212 -15.60 26.80 -18.00
CA ALA A 212 -15.57 28.23 -18.22
C ALA A 212 -15.82 28.59 -19.70
N VAL A 213 -15.16 27.89 -20.63
CA VAL A 213 -15.37 28.09 -22.08
C VAL A 213 -16.83 27.78 -22.47
N CYS A 214 -17.41 26.71 -21.94
CA CYS A 214 -18.81 26.35 -22.19
C CYS A 214 -19.78 27.44 -21.68
N VAL A 215 -19.59 27.90 -20.44
CA VAL A 215 -20.43 28.96 -19.83
C VAL A 215 -20.31 30.27 -20.61
N CYS A 216 -19.09 30.67 -20.98
CA CYS A 216 -18.86 31.85 -21.82
C CYS A 216 -19.52 31.70 -23.20
N GLY A 217 -19.45 30.51 -23.82
CA GLY A 217 -20.09 30.23 -25.11
C GLY A 217 -21.61 30.34 -25.05
N VAL A 218 -22.24 29.73 -24.04
CA VAL A 218 -23.70 29.77 -23.84
C VAL A 218 -24.19 31.19 -23.58
N THR A 219 -23.49 31.95 -22.74
CA THR A 219 -23.87 33.34 -22.42
C THR A 219 -23.80 34.25 -23.65
N LEU A 220 -22.73 34.15 -24.44
CA LEU A 220 -22.60 34.90 -25.70
C LEU A 220 -23.69 34.50 -26.72
N GLY A 221 -24.02 33.21 -26.83
CA GLY A 221 -25.09 32.72 -27.69
C GLY A 221 -26.45 33.31 -27.32
N LEU A 222 -26.79 33.34 -26.03
CA LEU A 222 -28.05 33.92 -25.55
C LEU A 222 -28.15 35.42 -25.83
N ILE A 223 -27.06 36.17 -25.66
CA ILE A 223 -27.00 37.60 -26.00
C ILE A 223 -27.26 37.80 -27.51
N GLY A 224 -26.66 36.96 -28.36
CA GLY A 224 -26.89 36.97 -29.81
C GLY A 224 -28.36 36.73 -30.18
N VAL A 225 -29.03 35.78 -29.52
CA VAL A 225 -30.45 35.48 -29.76
C VAL A 225 -31.34 36.67 -29.34
N VAL A 226 -31.12 37.23 -28.15
CA VAL A 226 -31.92 38.35 -27.64
C VAL A 226 -31.75 39.60 -28.52
N THR A 227 -30.51 39.92 -28.89
CA THR A 227 -30.23 41.07 -29.78
C THR A 227 -30.84 40.86 -31.17
N GLY A 228 -30.72 39.66 -31.74
CA GLY A 228 -31.35 39.30 -33.01
C GLY A 228 -32.87 39.44 -32.99
N LEU A 229 -33.53 38.89 -31.96
CA LEU A 229 -34.98 39.02 -31.77
C LEU A 229 -35.40 40.49 -31.64
N TRP A 230 -34.63 41.32 -30.94
CA TRP A 230 -34.91 42.74 -30.83
C TRP A 230 -34.84 43.47 -32.17
N PHE A 231 -33.84 43.18 -33.00
CA PHE A 231 -33.74 43.73 -34.36
C PHE A 231 -34.89 43.30 -35.26
N ILE A 232 -35.29 42.01 -35.21
CA ILE A 232 -36.42 41.48 -36.00
C ILE A 232 -37.73 42.15 -35.58
N LEU A 233 -38.00 42.26 -34.27
CA LEU A 233 -39.21 42.91 -33.76
C LEU A 233 -39.24 44.41 -34.11
N LYS A 234 -38.09 45.08 -34.08
CA LYS A 234 -37.97 46.49 -34.50
C LYS A 234 -38.20 46.66 -35.99
N ALA A 235 -37.66 45.77 -36.84
CA ALA A 235 -37.87 45.78 -38.28
C ALA A 235 -39.35 45.53 -38.65
N ASN A 236 -40.00 44.56 -38.00
CA ASN A 236 -41.43 44.28 -38.22
C ASN A 236 -42.32 45.46 -37.84
N LYS A 237 -41.99 46.20 -36.76
CA LYS A 237 -42.72 47.42 -36.39
C LYS A 237 -42.53 48.55 -37.41
N SER A 238 -41.35 48.65 -38.03
CA SER A 238 -41.09 49.65 -39.08
C SER A 238 -41.76 49.32 -40.42
N CYS A 239 -42.17 48.07 -40.66
CA CYS A 239 -42.94 47.67 -41.85
C CYS A 239 -44.47 47.85 -41.71
N GLN A 240 -44.96 48.22 -40.53
CA GLN A 240 -46.39 48.45 -40.26
C GLN A 240 -46.76 49.94 -40.09
N ALA A 241 -45.83 50.86 -40.38
CA ALA A 241 -46.04 52.31 -40.44
C ALA A 241 -45.87 52.79 -41.89
#